data_AF-A0A931DVA0-F1
#
_entry.id   AF-A0A931DVA0-F1
#
_cell.length_a   1.000
_cell.length_b   1.000
_cell.length_c   1.000
_cell.angle_alpha   90.00
_cell.angle_beta   90.00
_cell.angle_gamma   90.00
#
_symmetry.space_group_name_H-M   'P 1'
#
loop_
_entity.id
_entity.type
_entity.pdbx_description
1 polymer ?
#
loop_
_entity_poly.entity_id
_entity_poly.type
_entity_poly.pdbx_seq_one_letter_code
_entity_poly.pdbx_strand_id
1 'polypeptide(L)'
;MPRAAIRDPAILARVRRRRLRRRVAGLVVLLMIVAAVGTYLPVTLLAPLGTAALTSTTPSVTAPGAVALTLPSTGESAVSVTGAEVFAGTVGTNGILAASGGAGPLPIASISKLITALVVLEAKPLTGTEPGPTLTFSKADHDLYDQYYVLGASVVAMKTGSTLSEHDALALMLVASACNYADAVSTWAFGSRARYLGAVKTYLAAHELSGTTIEEPTGISARNGSTPADLIAIGKLAMANPVVA
;
A
#
# COMPACT_ATOMS: atom_id res chain seq x y z
N MET A 1 -59.21 -43.97 79.76
CA MET A 1 -58.24 -43.08 79.08
C MET A 1 -57.70 -43.80 77.84
N PRO A 2 -57.54 -43.12 76.69
CA PRO A 2 -58.19 -43.61 75.48
C PRO A 2 -57.26 -44.09 74.36
N ARG A 3 -57.90 -44.75 73.38
CA ARG A 3 -57.57 -44.84 71.95
C ARG A 3 -56.41 -45.76 71.52
N ALA A 4 -56.81 -46.93 71.02
CA ALA A 4 -56.23 -47.50 69.80
C ALA A 4 -57.38 -48.05 68.94
N ALA A 5 -57.71 -47.35 67.84
CA ALA A 5 -58.72 -47.81 66.90
C ALA A 5 -58.24 -49.13 66.25
N ILE A 6 -58.96 -50.22 66.50
CA ILE A 6 -58.78 -51.50 65.82
C ILE A 6 -59.09 -51.27 64.35
N ARG A 7 -58.06 -51.23 63.50
CA ARG A 7 -58.21 -51.08 62.05
C ARG A 7 -58.61 -52.41 61.45
N ASP A 8 -59.76 -52.44 60.77
CA ASP A 8 -60.31 -53.58 60.03
C ASP A 8 -59.25 -54.23 59.10
N PRO A 9 -58.99 -55.55 59.23
CA PRO A 9 -58.00 -56.27 58.41
C PRO A 9 -58.30 -56.22 56.90
N ALA A 10 -59.57 -56.07 56.48
CA ALA A 10 -59.93 -55.95 55.07
C ALA A 10 -59.52 -54.59 54.45
N ILE A 11 -59.56 -53.52 55.24
CA ILE A 11 -59.11 -52.18 54.84
C ILE A 11 -57.57 -52.15 54.75
N LEU A 12 -56.87 -52.75 55.72
CA LEU A 12 -55.41 -52.87 55.68
C LEU A 12 -54.94 -53.72 54.48
N ALA A 13 -55.65 -54.78 54.11
CA ALA A 13 -55.34 -55.61 52.95
C ALA A 13 -55.56 -54.86 51.61
N ARG A 14 -56.64 -54.06 51.47
CA ARG A 14 -56.87 -53.22 50.28
C ARG A 14 -55.85 -52.09 50.16
N VAL A 15 -55.47 -51.44 51.27
CA VAL A 15 -54.42 -50.41 51.31
C VAL A 15 -53.06 -51.01 50.97
N ARG A 16 -52.73 -52.20 51.47
CA ARG A 16 -51.48 -52.92 51.16
C ARG A 16 -51.41 -53.35 49.69
N ARG A 17 -52.50 -53.87 49.10
CA ARG A 17 -52.58 -54.19 47.66
C ARG A 17 -52.50 -52.96 46.76
N ARG A 18 -53.14 -51.84 47.14
CA ARG A 18 -53.01 -50.55 46.41
C ARG A 18 -51.59 -49.98 46.51
N ARG A 19 -50.94 -50.07 47.68
CA ARG A 19 -49.54 -49.66 47.85
C ARG A 19 -48.58 -50.56 47.06
N LEU A 20 -48.81 -51.87 47.02
CA LEU A 20 -48.02 -52.81 46.22
C LEU A 20 -48.20 -52.54 44.72
N ARG A 21 -49.43 -52.36 44.22
CA ARG A 21 -49.68 -51.99 42.81
C ARG A 21 -49.04 -50.66 42.42
N ARG A 22 -49.08 -49.65 43.30
CA ARG A 22 -48.40 -48.36 43.07
C ARG A 22 -46.87 -48.49 43.06
N ARG A 23 -46.30 -49.34 43.94
CA ARG A 23 -44.86 -49.64 43.94
C ARG A 23 -44.44 -50.40 42.69
N VAL A 24 -45.23 -51.39 42.25
CA VAL A 24 -44.98 -52.13 41.00
C VAL A 24 -45.11 -51.21 39.79
N ALA A 25 -46.15 -50.37 39.72
CA ALA A 25 -46.28 -49.38 38.65
C ALA A 25 -45.12 -48.38 38.64
N GLY A 26 -44.68 -47.89 39.81
CA GLY A 26 -43.52 -47.02 39.92
C GLY A 26 -42.21 -47.70 39.49
N LEU A 27 -42.02 -48.98 39.83
CA LEU A 27 -40.89 -49.78 39.38
C LEU A 27 -40.89 -49.97 37.85
N VAL A 28 -42.05 -50.25 37.26
CA VAL A 28 -42.20 -50.41 35.80
C VAL A 28 -41.90 -49.09 35.08
N VAL A 29 -42.41 -47.97 35.58
CA VAL A 29 -42.09 -46.64 35.00
C VAL A 29 -40.61 -46.32 35.13
N LEU A 30 -39.99 -46.61 36.28
CA LEU A 30 -38.56 -46.41 36.48
C LEU A 30 -37.73 -47.27 35.51
N LEU A 31 -38.09 -48.55 35.32
CA LEU A 31 -37.44 -49.44 34.36
C LEU A 31 -37.60 -48.94 32.92
N MET A 32 -38.76 -48.42 32.54
CA MET A 32 -38.99 -47.82 31.23
C MET A 32 -38.13 -46.57 31.01
N ILE A 33 -37.99 -45.71 32.03
CA ILE A 33 -37.12 -44.54 31.96
C ILE A 33 -35.66 -44.97 31.84
N VAL A 34 -35.21 -45.93 32.66
CA VAL A 34 -33.83 -46.44 32.60
C VAL A 34 -33.54 -47.10 31.25
N ALA A 35 -34.48 -47.85 30.69
CA ALA A 35 -34.34 -48.44 29.36
C ALA A 35 -34.30 -47.37 28.27
N ALA A 36 -35.17 -46.35 28.33
CA ALA A 36 -35.19 -45.25 27.38
C ALA A 36 -33.90 -44.42 27.42
N VAL A 37 -33.44 -44.04 28.62
CA VAL A 37 -32.19 -43.30 28.83
C VAL A 37 -30.99 -44.17 28.44
N GLY A 38 -30.96 -45.43 28.87
CA GLY A 38 -29.90 -46.38 28.62
C GLY A 38 -29.76 -46.80 27.15
N THR A 39 -30.78 -46.59 26.32
CA THR A 39 -30.72 -46.82 24.86
C THR A 39 -30.51 -45.51 24.09
N TYR A 40 -31.20 -44.43 24.47
CA TYR A 40 -31.14 -43.16 23.76
C TYR A 40 -29.77 -42.47 23.86
N LEU A 41 -29.16 -42.44 25.05
CA LEU A 41 -27.85 -41.81 25.22
C LEU A 41 -26.75 -42.49 24.39
N PRO A 42 -26.55 -43.81 24.44
CA PRO A 42 -25.49 -44.41 23.65
C PRO A 42 -25.74 -44.29 22.14
N VAL A 43 -27.00 -44.37 21.68
CA VAL A 43 -27.31 -44.17 20.26
C VAL A 43 -26.97 -42.75 19.80
N THR A 44 -27.24 -41.73 20.62
CA THR A 44 -26.99 -40.33 20.23
C THR A 44 -25.53 -39.89 20.44
N LEU A 45 -24.85 -40.40 21.48
CA LEU A 45 -23.46 -40.06 21.78
C LEU A 45 -22.44 -40.86 20.98
N LEU A 46 -22.76 -42.10 20.58
CA LEU A 46 -21.89 -42.95 19.75
C LEU A 46 -22.35 -43.03 18.29
N ALA A 47 -23.34 -42.23 17.88
CA ALA A 47 -23.70 -42.11 16.47
C ALA A 47 -22.46 -41.67 15.68
N PRO A 48 -22.04 -42.42 14.63
CA PRO A 48 -20.95 -41.99 13.78
C PRO A 48 -21.30 -40.66 13.13
N LEU A 49 -20.48 -39.63 13.36
CA LEU A 49 -20.59 -38.40 12.59
C LEU A 49 -20.19 -38.73 11.15
N GLY A 50 -21.03 -38.34 10.19
CA GLY A 50 -20.69 -38.51 8.77
C GLY A 50 -19.35 -37.85 8.47
N THR A 51 -18.53 -38.48 7.64
CA THR A 51 -17.24 -37.93 7.23
C THR A 51 -17.45 -36.56 6.57
N ALA A 52 -16.94 -35.50 7.19
CA ALA A 52 -16.95 -34.17 6.60
C ALA A 52 -16.04 -34.16 5.37
N ALA A 53 -16.64 -34.16 4.18
CA ALA A 53 -15.90 -34.04 2.93
C ALA A 53 -15.62 -32.55 2.67
N LEU A 54 -14.35 -32.14 2.76
CA LEU A 54 -13.90 -30.84 2.29
C LEU A 54 -13.71 -30.92 0.78
N THR A 55 -14.65 -30.38 0.02
CA THR A 55 -14.47 -30.17 -1.42
C THR A 55 -13.83 -28.81 -1.64
N SER A 56 -12.52 -28.80 -1.90
CA SER A 56 -11.85 -27.63 -2.44
C SER A 56 -12.13 -27.58 -3.94
N THR A 57 -12.85 -26.54 -4.37
CA THR A 57 -12.97 -26.20 -5.79
C THR A 57 -12.01 -25.05 -6.06
N THR A 58 -10.88 -25.34 -6.71
CA THR A 58 -10.06 -24.28 -7.31
C THR A 58 -10.84 -23.71 -8.49
N PRO A 59 -11.27 -22.43 -8.45
CA PRO A 59 -11.95 -21.84 -9.58
C PRO A 59 -11.02 -21.91 -10.81
N SER A 60 -11.51 -22.44 -11.92
CA SER A 60 -10.77 -22.38 -13.18
C SER A 60 -10.85 -20.96 -13.70
N VAL A 61 -9.80 -20.18 -13.50
CA VAL A 61 -9.65 -18.89 -14.16
C VAL A 61 -9.22 -19.18 -15.60
N THR A 62 -10.11 -18.93 -16.56
CA THR A 62 -9.70 -18.85 -17.98
C THR A 62 -8.80 -17.64 -18.11
N ALA A 63 -7.48 -17.87 -18.07
CA ALA A 63 -6.52 -16.80 -18.31
C ALA A 63 -6.73 -16.29 -19.75
N PRO A 64 -7.03 -14.99 -19.95
CA PRO A 64 -7.01 -14.44 -21.29
C PRO A 64 -5.62 -14.67 -21.90
N GLY A 65 -5.56 -14.83 -23.22
CA GLY A 65 -4.27 -14.92 -23.91
C GLY A 65 -3.38 -13.73 -23.58
N ALA A 66 -2.07 -13.94 -23.54
CA ALA A 66 -1.12 -12.88 -23.23
C ALA A 66 -1.28 -11.71 -24.20
N VAL A 67 -1.49 -10.50 -23.66
CA VAL A 67 -1.51 -9.28 -24.45
C VAL A 67 -0.07 -8.94 -24.85
N ALA A 68 0.18 -8.81 -26.16
CA ALA A 68 1.46 -8.33 -26.65
C ALA A 68 1.54 -6.79 -26.47
N LEU A 69 2.51 -6.33 -25.70
CA LEU A 69 2.82 -4.90 -25.55
C LEU A 69 3.69 -4.45 -26.74
N THR A 70 3.15 -3.58 -27.60
CA THR A 70 3.94 -2.93 -28.65
C THR A 70 4.61 -1.70 -28.07
N LEU A 71 5.93 -1.75 -27.91
CA LEU A 71 6.72 -0.62 -27.42
C LEU A 71 7.30 0.21 -28.59
N PRO A 72 7.65 1.48 -28.37
CA PRO A 72 8.29 2.31 -29.37
C PRO A 72 9.59 1.69 -29.89
N SER A 73 9.83 1.80 -31.20
CA SER A 73 11.06 1.32 -31.86
C SER A 73 12.23 2.31 -31.77
N THR A 74 11.98 3.54 -31.33
CA THR A 74 12.98 4.61 -31.19
C THR A 74 12.99 5.13 -29.76
N GLY A 75 14.19 5.36 -29.22
CA GLY A 75 14.39 5.79 -27.84
C GLY A 75 14.39 4.63 -26.86
N GLU A 76 14.22 4.96 -25.58
CA GLU A 76 14.20 4.03 -24.46
C GLU A 76 12.81 4.04 -23.82
N SER A 77 12.27 2.87 -23.48
CA SER A 77 10.96 2.76 -22.84
C SER A 77 10.88 1.54 -21.95
N ALA A 78 10.12 1.65 -20.87
CA ALA A 78 9.76 0.53 -20.02
C ALA A 78 8.35 0.72 -19.47
N VAL A 79 7.64 -0.38 -19.27
CA VAL A 79 6.31 -0.42 -18.67
C VAL A 79 6.38 -1.29 -17.44
N SER A 80 5.95 -0.73 -16.30
CA SER A 80 5.82 -1.42 -15.03
C SER A 80 4.39 -1.31 -14.54
N VAL A 81 3.92 -2.34 -13.84
CA VAL A 81 2.63 -2.32 -13.13
C VAL A 81 2.91 -2.51 -11.66
N THR A 82 2.42 -1.58 -10.84
CA THR A 82 2.53 -1.68 -9.38
C THR A 82 1.77 -2.91 -8.88
N GLY A 83 2.42 -3.72 -8.04
CA GLY A 83 1.90 -5.00 -7.58
C GLY A 83 2.26 -6.16 -8.50
N ALA A 84 2.85 -5.90 -9.67
CA ALA A 84 3.30 -6.97 -10.54
C ALA A 84 4.62 -7.60 -10.09
N GLU A 85 5.34 -7.03 -9.12
CA GLU A 85 6.64 -7.50 -8.63
C GLU A 85 6.59 -8.94 -8.08
N VAL A 86 5.42 -9.42 -7.68
CA VAL A 86 5.20 -10.77 -7.12
C VAL A 86 4.98 -11.85 -8.18
N PHE A 87 4.80 -11.48 -9.45
CA PHE A 87 4.61 -12.46 -10.53
C PHE A 87 5.97 -13.01 -10.98
N ALA A 88 6.03 -14.33 -11.23
CA ALA A 88 7.28 -15.01 -11.58
C ALA A 88 8.05 -14.40 -12.77
N GLY A 89 7.35 -13.77 -13.72
CA GLY A 89 7.94 -13.13 -14.90
C GLY A 89 8.59 -11.75 -14.65
N THR A 90 8.43 -11.19 -13.46
CA THR A 90 8.86 -9.84 -13.06
C THR A 90 9.64 -9.83 -11.76
N VAL A 91 9.91 -11.00 -11.17
CA VAL A 91 10.77 -11.12 -10.00
C VAL A 91 12.16 -10.62 -10.36
N GLY A 92 12.65 -9.63 -9.60
CA GLY A 92 13.95 -9.01 -9.83
C GLY A 92 13.98 -7.91 -10.90
N THR A 93 12.85 -7.57 -11.52
CA THR A 93 12.75 -6.48 -12.52
C THR A 93 12.09 -5.21 -12.00
N ASN A 94 11.84 -5.12 -10.68
CA ASN A 94 11.07 -4.05 -10.05
C ASN A 94 9.68 -3.84 -10.70
N GLY A 95 9.04 -4.91 -11.18
CA GLY A 95 7.70 -4.88 -11.75
C GLY A 95 7.66 -4.48 -13.23
N ILE A 96 8.81 -4.31 -13.87
CA ILE A 96 8.92 -4.04 -15.31
C ILE A 96 8.47 -5.30 -16.08
N LEU A 97 7.40 -5.13 -16.86
CA LEU A 97 6.77 -6.16 -17.69
C LEU A 97 7.31 -6.19 -19.12
N ALA A 98 7.72 -5.03 -19.63
CA ALA A 98 8.26 -4.87 -20.97
C ALA A 98 9.20 -3.67 -21.01
N ALA A 99 10.28 -3.79 -21.78
CA ALA A 99 11.20 -2.70 -22.08
C ALA A 99 11.67 -2.77 -23.54
N SER A 100 11.99 -1.62 -24.11
CA SER A 100 12.54 -1.47 -25.46
C SER A 100 13.63 -0.40 -25.46
N GLY A 101 14.56 -0.52 -26.39
CA GLY A 101 15.82 0.25 -26.39
C GLY A 101 16.98 -0.59 -25.87
N GLY A 102 18.08 0.06 -25.49
CA GLY A 102 19.31 -0.57 -24.99
C GLY A 102 20.58 0.30 -25.06
N ALA A 103 20.46 1.60 -25.34
CA ALA A 103 21.58 2.52 -25.58
C ALA A 103 21.99 3.35 -24.34
N GLY A 104 21.74 2.84 -23.13
CA GLY A 104 22.13 3.51 -21.88
C GLY A 104 21.26 4.73 -21.54
N PRO A 105 21.67 5.57 -20.56
CA PRO A 105 20.89 6.73 -20.14
C PRO A 105 20.66 7.73 -21.28
N LEU A 106 19.43 8.25 -21.37
CA LEU A 106 19.07 9.32 -22.31
C LEU A 106 18.73 10.61 -21.57
N PRO A 107 18.84 11.79 -22.22
CA PRO A 107 18.40 13.05 -21.64
C PRO A 107 16.93 13.01 -21.23
N ILE A 108 16.62 13.43 -20.00
CA ILE A 108 15.26 13.30 -19.41
C ILE A 108 14.48 14.60 -19.32
N ALA A 109 15.09 15.70 -19.75
CA ALA A 109 14.49 17.03 -19.67
C ALA A 109 13.91 17.32 -18.26
N SER A 110 12.76 17.99 -18.20
CA SER A 110 12.11 18.42 -16.96
C SER A 110 11.69 17.30 -15.99
N ILE A 111 11.78 16.01 -16.36
CA ILE A 111 11.62 14.92 -15.39
C ILE A 111 12.67 15.05 -14.27
N SER A 112 13.82 15.67 -14.57
CA SER A 112 14.84 16.08 -13.59
C SER A 112 14.27 16.81 -12.37
N LYS A 113 13.20 17.61 -12.54
CA LYS A 113 12.59 18.39 -11.45
C LYS A 113 11.90 17.51 -10.40
N LEU A 114 11.52 16.28 -10.73
CA LEU A 114 11.06 15.30 -9.72
C LEU A 114 12.20 14.93 -8.78
N ILE A 115 13.41 14.72 -9.30
CA ILE A 115 14.60 14.46 -8.47
C ILE A 115 14.92 15.70 -7.63
N THR A 116 14.84 16.89 -8.22
CA THR A 116 14.99 18.15 -7.47
C THR A 116 14.01 18.25 -6.30
N ALA A 117 12.73 17.99 -6.53
CA ALA A 117 11.72 18.03 -5.48
C ALA A 117 12.01 17.00 -4.38
N LEU A 118 12.29 15.75 -4.75
CA LEU A 118 12.56 14.68 -3.79
C LEU A 118 13.81 14.96 -2.93
N VAL A 119 14.89 15.45 -3.55
CA VAL A 119 16.13 15.81 -2.84
C VAL A 119 15.93 17.02 -1.93
N VAL A 120 15.16 18.02 -2.37
CA VAL A 120 14.79 19.16 -1.50
C VAL A 120 13.98 18.69 -0.31
N LEU A 121 12.96 17.84 -0.53
CA LEU A 121 12.08 17.33 0.53
C LEU A 121 12.80 16.40 1.51
N GLU A 122 13.90 15.75 1.11
CA GLU A 122 14.73 15.02 2.07
C GLU A 122 15.50 15.97 3.01
N ALA A 123 15.97 17.11 2.49
CA ALA A 123 16.67 18.12 3.29
C ALA A 123 15.74 19.07 4.05
N LYS A 124 14.53 19.29 3.53
CA LYS A 124 13.49 20.21 4.00
C LYS A 124 12.14 19.47 4.00
N PRO A 125 11.89 18.62 5.01
CA PRO A 125 10.73 17.75 5.00
C PRO A 125 9.42 18.52 5.15
N LEU A 126 8.41 18.10 4.38
CA LEU A 126 7.01 18.50 4.53
C LEU A 126 6.12 17.26 4.64
N THR A 127 4.98 17.40 5.32
CA THR A 127 3.96 16.37 5.55
C THR A 127 2.65 16.77 4.87
N GLY A 128 2.44 16.26 3.67
CA GLY A 128 1.23 16.51 2.89
C GLY A 128 1.11 17.96 2.43
N THR A 129 0.05 18.65 2.85
CA THR A 129 -0.31 19.98 2.35
C THR A 129 0.15 21.13 3.26
N GLU A 130 1.07 20.87 4.19
CA GLU A 130 1.59 21.96 5.03
C GLU A 130 2.43 22.93 4.17
N PRO A 131 2.33 24.25 4.41
CA PRO A 131 3.03 25.24 3.58
C PRO A 131 4.55 25.15 3.69
N GLY A 132 5.06 24.77 4.86
CA GLY A 132 6.49 24.78 5.14
C GLY A 132 7.08 26.18 5.35
N PRO A 133 8.42 26.28 5.42
CA PRO A 133 9.14 27.54 5.46
C PRO A 133 8.83 28.47 4.28
N THR A 134 8.87 29.78 4.53
CA THR A 134 8.73 30.79 3.48
C THR A 134 10.06 31.04 2.77
N LEU A 135 10.05 30.96 1.45
CA LEU A 135 11.12 31.38 0.55
C LEU A 135 10.93 32.86 0.20
N THR A 136 11.99 33.66 0.31
CA THR A 136 12.04 35.04 -0.17
C THR A 136 12.98 35.13 -1.36
N PHE A 137 12.47 35.54 -2.52
CA PHE A 137 13.24 35.58 -3.75
C PHE A 137 14.04 36.88 -3.85
N SER A 138 15.35 36.74 -3.99
CA SER A 138 16.31 37.84 -4.10
C SER A 138 16.33 38.45 -5.50
N LYS A 139 17.19 39.46 -5.69
CA LYS A 139 17.47 39.98 -7.04
C LYS A 139 18.15 38.93 -7.92
N ALA A 140 19.03 38.11 -7.34
CA ALA A 140 19.69 37.03 -8.08
C ALA A 140 18.70 35.97 -8.56
N ASP A 141 17.67 35.66 -7.74
CA ASP A 141 16.63 34.71 -8.14
C ASP A 141 15.73 35.29 -9.25
N HIS A 142 15.40 36.59 -9.17
CA HIS A 142 14.70 37.29 -10.25
C HIS A 142 15.49 37.22 -11.58
N ASP A 143 16.81 37.37 -11.53
CA ASP A 143 17.68 37.32 -12.72
C ASP A 143 17.71 35.93 -13.38
N LEU A 144 17.28 34.87 -12.69
CA LEU A 144 17.10 33.55 -13.30
C LEU A 144 16.03 33.57 -14.39
N TYR A 145 15.05 34.49 -14.32
CA TYR A 145 14.02 34.61 -15.36
C TYR A 145 14.66 34.83 -16.73
N ASP A 146 15.46 35.88 -16.87
CA ASP A 146 16.11 36.21 -18.15
C ASP A 146 17.12 35.13 -18.56
N GLN A 147 17.87 34.56 -17.60
CA GLN A 147 18.83 33.49 -17.86
C GLN A 147 18.19 32.26 -18.51
N TYR A 148 17.02 31.83 -18.01
CA TYR A 148 16.33 30.67 -18.58
C TYR A 148 15.43 31.03 -19.76
N TYR A 149 14.92 32.27 -19.83
CA TYR A 149 14.12 32.76 -20.95
C TYR A 149 14.91 32.73 -22.26
N VAL A 150 16.16 33.21 -22.27
CA VAL A 150 17.01 33.21 -23.48
C VAL A 150 17.39 31.80 -23.94
N LEU A 151 17.27 30.80 -23.06
CA LEU A 151 17.48 29.40 -23.37
C LEU A 151 16.19 28.71 -23.88
N GLY A 152 15.09 29.46 -24.02
CA GLY A 152 13.79 28.91 -24.43
C GLY A 152 13.14 28.00 -23.38
N ALA A 153 13.55 28.12 -22.10
CA ALA A 153 13.03 27.26 -21.05
C ALA A 153 11.66 27.72 -20.54
N SER A 154 10.91 26.80 -19.94
CA SER A 154 9.71 27.14 -19.17
C SER A 154 10.10 27.99 -17.96
N VAL A 155 9.59 29.21 -17.88
CA VAL A 155 9.87 30.18 -16.81
C VAL A 155 8.58 30.81 -16.31
N VAL A 156 8.58 31.18 -15.02
CA VAL A 156 7.47 31.92 -14.40
C VAL A 156 8.04 33.20 -13.78
N ALA A 157 7.32 34.32 -13.85
CA ALA A 157 7.76 35.57 -13.26
C ALA A 157 8.09 35.40 -11.76
N MET A 158 9.19 36.02 -11.32
CA MET A 158 9.69 35.92 -9.95
C MET A 158 10.18 37.31 -9.54
N LYS A 159 9.33 38.07 -8.87
CA LYS A 159 9.63 39.46 -8.53
C LYS A 159 10.62 39.51 -7.37
N THR A 160 11.61 40.40 -7.42
CA THR A 160 12.49 40.64 -6.27
C THR A 160 11.70 41.01 -5.02
N GLY A 161 11.96 40.30 -3.92
CA GLY A 161 11.29 40.44 -2.64
C GLY A 161 9.93 39.74 -2.53
N SER A 162 9.45 39.07 -3.59
CA SER A 162 8.27 38.22 -3.46
C SER A 162 8.58 36.98 -2.63
N THR A 163 7.53 36.40 -2.06
CA THR A 163 7.65 35.21 -1.22
C THR A 163 6.70 34.11 -1.67
N LEU A 164 7.08 32.87 -1.44
CA LEU A 164 6.22 31.69 -1.53
C LEU A 164 6.50 30.75 -0.36
N SER A 165 5.52 29.93 0.01
CA SER A 165 5.78 28.79 0.88
C SER A 165 6.64 27.75 0.14
N GLU A 166 7.37 26.91 0.85
CA GLU A 166 8.14 25.79 0.26
C GLU A 166 7.24 24.92 -0.61
N HIS A 167 6.07 24.56 -0.07
CA HIS A 167 5.06 23.79 -0.79
C HIS A 167 4.65 24.48 -2.11
N ASP A 168 4.31 25.77 -2.08
CA ASP A 168 3.87 26.49 -3.29
C ASP A 168 5.01 26.66 -4.30
N ALA A 169 6.25 26.84 -3.85
CA ALA A 169 7.40 26.95 -4.73
C ALA A 169 7.71 25.62 -5.43
N LEU A 170 7.62 24.49 -4.70
CA LEU A 170 7.73 23.14 -5.26
C LEU A 170 6.58 22.83 -6.23
N ALA A 171 5.34 23.16 -5.85
CA ALA A 171 4.17 22.97 -6.70
C ALA A 171 4.28 23.79 -7.99
N LEU A 172 4.66 25.06 -7.91
CA LEU A 172 4.86 25.92 -9.08
C LEU A 172 5.97 25.38 -9.99
N MET A 173 7.09 24.93 -9.41
CA MET A 173 8.18 24.29 -10.14
C MET A 173 7.69 23.05 -10.92
N LEU A 174 6.92 22.17 -10.29
CA LEU A 174 6.48 20.92 -10.90
C LEU A 174 5.34 21.13 -11.92
N VAL A 175 4.33 21.93 -11.57
CA VAL A 175 3.13 22.15 -12.40
C VAL A 175 3.46 23.01 -13.63
N ALA A 176 4.17 24.13 -13.45
CA ALA A 176 4.57 24.98 -14.57
C ALA A 176 5.87 24.52 -15.25
N SER A 177 6.51 23.48 -14.72
CA SER A 177 7.84 23.02 -15.14
C SER A 177 8.90 24.13 -15.10
N ALA A 178 8.76 25.10 -14.19
CA ALA A 178 9.52 26.35 -14.21
C ALA A 178 10.99 26.16 -13.81
N CYS A 179 11.91 26.36 -14.76
CA CYS A 179 13.36 26.18 -14.57
C CYS A 179 13.95 27.17 -13.56
N ASN A 180 13.52 28.43 -13.60
CA ASN A 180 13.98 29.44 -12.64
C ASN A 180 13.54 29.11 -11.20
N TYR A 181 12.37 28.50 -11.00
CA TYR A 181 11.95 28.03 -9.68
C TYR A 181 12.71 26.77 -9.24
N ALA A 182 13.01 25.83 -10.14
CA ALA A 182 13.84 24.67 -9.79
C ALA A 182 15.23 25.07 -9.29
N ASP A 183 15.83 26.07 -9.93
CA ASP A 183 17.13 26.60 -9.55
C ASP A 183 17.09 27.42 -8.25
N ALA A 184 16.09 28.30 -8.11
CA ALA A 184 15.90 29.07 -6.88
C ALA A 184 15.62 28.18 -5.66
N VAL A 185 14.71 27.20 -5.78
CA VAL A 185 14.32 26.31 -4.67
C VAL A 185 15.48 25.41 -4.26
N SER A 186 16.20 24.81 -5.21
CA SER A 186 17.39 23.99 -4.90
C SER A 186 18.51 24.83 -4.26
N THR A 187 18.74 26.05 -4.74
CA THR A 187 19.71 26.96 -4.14
C THR A 187 19.29 27.42 -2.75
N TRP A 188 18.02 27.71 -2.53
CA TRP A 188 17.48 28.03 -1.20
C TRP A 188 17.68 26.88 -0.20
N ALA A 189 17.37 25.64 -0.61
CA ALA A 189 17.43 24.47 0.26
C ALA A 189 18.87 24.13 0.68
N PHE A 190 19.84 24.26 -0.25
CA PHE A 190 21.22 23.80 -0.06
C PHE A 190 22.25 24.93 0.09
N GLY A 191 21.86 26.18 -0.15
CA GLY A 191 22.71 27.38 -0.14
C GLY A 191 23.54 27.59 -1.41
N SER A 192 23.73 26.57 -2.24
CA SER A 192 24.36 26.70 -3.56
C SER A 192 24.07 25.49 -4.45
N ARG A 193 24.19 25.68 -5.78
CA ARG A 193 24.07 24.58 -6.75
C ARG A 193 25.07 23.46 -6.48
N ALA A 194 26.31 23.77 -6.11
CA ALA A 194 27.32 22.76 -5.82
C ALA A 194 26.93 21.85 -4.64
N ARG A 195 26.33 22.43 -3.58
CA ARG A 195 25.83 21.65 -2.44
C ARG A 195 24.62 20.82 -2.80
N TYR A 196 23.70 21.36 -3.61
CA TYR A 196 22.59 20.59 -4.16
C TYR A 196 23.08 19.39 -4.98
N LEU A 197 24.03 19.55 -5.90
CA LEU A 197 24.55 18.43 -6.70
C LEU A 197 25.26 17.38 -5.85
N GLY A 198 25.94 17.79 -4.77
CA GLY A 198 26.45 16.87 -3.76
C GLY A 198 25.36 16.04 -3.10
N ALA A 199 24.24 16.68 -2.73
CA ALA A 199 23.08 16.00 -2.17
C ALA A 199 22.40 15.06 -3.17
N VAL A 200 22.26 15.47 -4.43
CA VAL A 200 21.71 14.62 -5.50
C VAL A 200 22.57 13.36 -5.68
N LYS A 201 23.91 13.48 -5.68
CA LYS A 201 24.78 12.30 -5.79
C LYS A 201 24.56 11.32 -4.63
N THR A 202 24.44 11.83 -3.41
CA THR A 202 24.12 11.00 -2.23
C THR A 202 22.74 10.35 -2.37
N TYR A 203 21.74 11.11 -2.82
CA TYR A 203 20.37 10.63 -3.04
C TYR A 203 20.33 9.49 -4.05
N LEU A 204 20.91 9.69 -5.24
CA LEU A 204 20.92 8.68 -6.30
C LEU A 204 21.62 7.40 -5.85
N ALA A 205 22.72 7.51 -5.10
CA ALA A 205 23.41 6.35 -4.54
C ALA A 205 22.57 5.62 -3.47
N ALA A 206 21.92 6.36 -2.57
CA ALA A 206 21.09 5.80 -1.51
C ALA A 206 19.85 5.06 -2.04
N HIS A 207 19.34 5.48 -3.21
CA HIS A 207 18.19 4.90 -3.88
C HIS A 207 18.55 3.94 -5.04
N GLU A 208 19.84 3.57 -5.17
CA GLU A 208 20.33 2.64 -6.20
C GLU A 208 20.05 3.07 -7.66
N LEU A 209 19.92 4.39 -7.89
CA LEU A 209 19.61 5.01 -9.19
C LEU A 209 20.88 5.22 -10.04
N SER A 210 21.60 4.12 -10.27
CA SER A 210 22.93 4.13 -10.93
C SER A 210 22.92 4.49 -12.42
N GLY A 211 21.76 4.40 -13.07
CA GLY A 211 21.57 4.83 -14.46
C GLY A 211 21.25 6.31 -14.59
N THR A 212 21.20 7.07 -13.50
CA THR A 212 20.79 8.47 -13.46
C THR A 212 21.96 9.40 -13.18
N THR A 213 22.00 10.53 -13.89
CA THR A 213 22.96 11.62 -13.66
C THR A 213 22.24 12.95 -13.75
N ILE A 214 22.54 13.85 -12.82
CA ILE A 214 21.98 15.21 -12.75
C ILE A 214 23.15 16.17 -12.56
N GLU A 215 23.28 17.14 -13.46
CA GLU A 215 24.29 18.20 -13.40
C GLU A 215 23.70 19.57 -13.05
N GLU A 216 22.38 19.72 -13.14
CA GLU A 216 21.67 20.95 -12.79
C GLU A 216 20.19 20.63 -12.44
N PRO A 217 19.49 21.49 -11.68
CA PRO A 217 18.21 21.16 -11.05
C PRO A 217 16.99 21.18 -11.99
N THR A 218 17.14 21.62 -13.23
CA THR A 218 16.02 21.99 -14.10
C THR A 218 15.71 20.97 -15.20
N GLY A 219 16.72 20.25 -15.69
CA GLY A 219 16.61 19.37 -16.86
C GLY A 219 16.91 20.05 -18.19
N ILE A 220 17.38 21.30 -18.20
CA ILE A 220 17.78 21.99 -19.43
C ILE A 220 19.08 21.42 -20.02
N SER A 221 19.94 20.87 -19.16
CA SER A 221 21.17 20.22 -19.61
C SER A 221 20.85 18.87 -20.22
N ALA A 222 21.32 18.62 -21.44
CA ALA A 222 21.26 17.29 -22.04
C ALA A 222 22.12 16.25 -21.28
N ARG A 223 22.95 16.68 -20.31
CA ARG A 223 23.71 15.79 -19.43
C ARG A 223 22.91 15.31 -18.22
N ASN A 224 21.72 15.87 -17.98
CA ASN A 224 20.75 15.25 -17.09
C ASN A 224 20.11 14.05 -17.80
N GLY A 225 20.53 12.84 -17.43
CA GLY A 225 20.10 11.61 -18.08
C GLY A 225 19.67 10.54 -17.09
N SER A 226 18.81 9.61 -17.54
CA SER A 226 18.35 8.47 -16.76
C SER A 226 17.99 7.30 -17.68
N THR A 227 17.82 6.13 -17.08
CA THR A 227 17.30 4.94 -17.75
C THR A 227 15.79 4.80 -17.47
N PRO A 228 15.01 4.10 -18.31
CA PRO A 228 13.61 3.83 -18.00
C PRO A 228 13.40 3.11 -16.66
N ALA A 229 14.32 2.23 -16.27
CA ALA A 229 14.24 1.52 -15.00
C ALA A 229 14.37 2.48 -13.80
N ASP A 230 15.36 3.37 -13.85
CA ASP A 230 15.54 4.40 -12.82
C ASP A 230 14.37 5.39 -12.81
N LEU A 231 13.85 5.78 -13.96
CA LEU A 231 12.68 6.67 -14.04
C LEU A 231 11.43 6.04 -13.42
N ILE A 232 11.24 4.74 -13.58
CA ILE A 232 10.16 4.00 -12.89
C ILE A 232 10.40 4.02 -11.38
N ALA A 233 11.63 3.80 -10.92
CA ALA A 233 11.97 3.86 -9.50
C ALA A 233 11.74 5.27 -8.92
N ILE A 234 12.18 6.33 -9.61
CA ILE A 234 11.94 7.73 -9.25
C ILE A 234 10.43 8.03 -9.23
N GLY A 235 9.68 7.55 -10.20
CA GLY A 235 8.22 7.69 -10.24
C GLY A 235 7.55 7.04 -9.02
N LYS A 236 8.00 5.86 -8.61
CA LYS A 236 7.53 5.19 -7.38
C LYS A 236 7.88 6.00 -6.12
N LEU A 237 9.08 6.56 -6.03
CA LEU A 237 9.49 7.43 -4.92
C LEU A 237 8.63 8.70 -4.86
N ALA A 238 8.35 9.32 -6.01
CA ALA A 238 7.46 10.47 -6.11
C ALA A 238 6.03 10.14 -5.67
N MET A 239 5.46 9.04 -6.15
CA MET A 239 4.12 8.59 -5.74
C MET A 239 4.03 8.21 -4.25
N ALA A 240 5.14 7.80 -3.64
CA ALA A 240 5.18 7.50 -2.21
C ALA A 240 5.32 8.77 -1.34
N ASN A 241 5.69 9.91 -1.92
CA ASN A 241 5.86 11.16 -1.21
C ASN A 241 4.53 11.97 -1.24
N PRO A 242 3.87 12.21 -0.09
CA PRO A 242 2.55 12.84 -0.05
C PRO A 242 2.53 14.33 -0.44
N VAL A 243 3.69 14.96 -0.59
CA VAL A 243 3.83 16.35 -1.03
C VAL A 243 3.92 16.43 -2.56
N VAL A 244 4.40 15.35 -3.20
CA VAL A 244 4.62 15.28 -4.66
C VAL A 244 3.46 14.56 -5.37
N ALA A 245 2.83 13.59 -4.70
CA ALA A 245 1.80 12.71 -5.26
C ALA A 245 0.42 13.35 -5.49
#